data_AF-A0A084VJS5-F1
#
_entry.id   AF-A0A084VJS5-F1
#
_cell.length_a   1.000
_cell.length_b   1.000
_cell.length_c   1.000
_cell.angle_alpha   90.00
_cell.angle_beta   90.00
_cell.angle_gamma   90.00
#
_symmetry.space_group_name_H-M   'P 1'
#
loop_
_entity.id
_entity.type
_entity.pdbx_description
1 polymer ?
#
loop_
_entity_poly.entity_id
_entity_poly.type
_entity_poly.pdbx_seq_one_letter_code
_entity_poly.pdbx_strand_id
1 'polypeptide(L)'
;MASTGEIVVSNRVLQNETLAGLGNGVYASAFRHLGSRGPNTQSTSHAYDPVTGVLFYAEVNRNSIGCWNTNRPFTPDNHGIVHLDNEEMIYPADLKIDSEGNLWVISNRLPIWIYSRLNTTDVNYRIWRQSAFRAAAGTICE
;
A
#
# COMPACT_ATOMS: atom_id res chain seq x y z
N MET A 1 4.04 11.45 -2.30
CA MET A 1 3.04 11.79 -1.26
C MET A 1 2.78 10.50 -0.50
N ALA A 2 2.96 10.46 0.81
CA ALA A 2 2.80 9.23 1.60
C ALA A 2 2.02 9.55 2.88
N SER A 3 1.09 8.67 3.25
CA SER A 3 0.17 8.86 4.39
C SER A 3 0.06 7.58 5.21
N THR A 4 -0.27 7.70 6.49
CA THR A 4 -0.67 6.57 7.35
C THR A 4 -2.18 6.31 7.30
N GLY A 5 -2.94 7.25 6.74
CA GLY A 5 -4.40 7.16 6.63
C GLY A 5 -4.88 6.57 5.31
N GLU A 6 -6.14 6.17 5.29
CA GLU A 6 -6.81 5.65 4.10
C GLU A 6 -8.14 6.38 3.87
N ILE A 7 -8.49 6.62 2.61
CA ILE A 7 -9.75 7.27 2.22
C ILE A 7 -10.53 6.30 1.34
N VAL A 8 -11.82 6.15 1.63
CA VAL A 8 -12.73 5.30 0.85
C VAL A 8 -13.85 6.13 0.24
N VAL A 9 -14.28 5.70 -0.94
CA VAL A 9 -15.43 6.23 -1.66
C VAL A 9 -16.04 5.12 -2.52
N SER A 10 -17.34 5.15 -2.75
CA SER A 10 -17.98 4.21 -3.68
C SER A 10 -17.55 4.48 -5.11
N ASN A 11 -17.25 3.44 -5.89
CA ASN A 11 -17.00 3.56 -7.33
C ASN A 11 -18.19 4.19 -8.09
N ARG A 12 -19.42 4.06 -7.59
CA ARG A 12 -20.61 4.72 -8.18
C ARG A 12 -20.51 6.24 -8.16
N VAL A 13 -19.85 6.80 -7.14
CA VAL A 13 -19.60 8.25 -7.05
C VAL A 13 -18.55 8.64 -8.08
N LEU A 14 -17.47 7.85 -8.21
CA LEU A 14 -16.41 8.09 -9.19
C LEU A 14 -16.88 7.96 -10.64
N GLN A 15 -17.88 7.13 -10.91
CA GLN A 15 -18.45 6.89 -12.23
C GLN A 15 -19.59 7.87 -12.61
N ASN A 16 -19.97 8.79 -11.71
CA ASN A 16 -21.08 9.70 -11.93
C ASN A 16 -20.56 11.12 -12.23
N GLU A 17 -20.49 11.45 -13.51
CA GLU A 17 -20.04 12.76 -14.00
C GLU A 17 -20.87 13.93 -13.44
N THR A 18 -22.18 13.75 -13.30
CA THR A 18 -23.06 14.78 -12.74
C THR A 18 -22.67 15.11 -11.30
N LEU A 19 -22.37 14.11 -10.47
CA LEU A 19 -21.91 14.33 -9.09
C LEU A 19 -20.56 15.05 -9.04
N ALA A 20 -19.65 14.77 -9.97
CA ALA A 20 -18.35 15.46 -10.06
C ALA A 20 -18.50 16.96 -10.35
N GLY A 21 -19.55 17.35 -11.11
CA GLY A 21 -19.87 18.75 -11.43
C GLY A 21 -20.49 19.57 -10.29
N LEU A 22 -20.99 18.93 -9.22
CA LEU A 22 -21.65 19.61 -8.09
C LEU A 22 -20.67 20.33 -7.14
N GLY A 23 -19.36 20.24 -7.39
CA GLY A 23 -18.32 20.89 -6.62
C GLY A 23 -18.02 20.23 -5.27
N ASN A 24 -17.07 20.82 -4.54
CA ASN A 24 -16.45 20.21 -3.36
C ASN A 24 -17.45 19.88 -2.23
N GLY A 25 -18.53 20.65 -2.06
CA GLY A 25 -19.47 20.41 -0.96
C GLY A 25 -20.15 19.04 -1.03
N VAL A 26 -20.74 18.70 -2.18
CA VAL A 26 -21.46 17.44 -2.38
C VAL A 26 -20.49 16.32 -2.71
N TYR A 27 -19.56 16.55 -3.65
CA TYR A 27 -18.65 15.51 -4.11
C TYR A 27 -17.67 15.07 -3.02
N ALA A 28 -17.05 16.00 -2.29
CA ALA A 28 -16.07 15.64 -1.27
C ALA A 28 -16.71 14.96 -0.05
N SER A 29 -17.99 15.23 0.24
CA SER A 29 -18.71 14.60 1.36
C SER A 29 -18.88 13.08 1.19
N ALA A 30 -18.77 12.56 -0.04
CA ALA A 30 -18.81 11.12 -0.31
C ALA A 30 -17.50 10.39 0.04
N PHE A 31 -16.40 11.13 0.20
CA PHE A 31 -15.10 10.58 0.58
C PHE A 31 -15.00 10.52 2.09
N ARG A 32 -14.67 9.34 2.61
CA ARG A 32 -14.58 9.11 4.05
C ARG A 32 -13.18 8.67 4.42
N HIS A 33 -12.60 9.33 5.41
CA HIS A 33 -11.39 8.85 6.05
C HIS A 33 -11.70 7.60 6.87
N LEU A 34 -11.04 6.48 6.56
CA LEU A 34 -11.24 5.20 7.26
C LEU A 34 -10.57 5.20 8.64
N GLY A 35 -9.44 5.88 8.77
CA GLY A 35 -8.61 5.87 9.97
C GLY A 35 -7.13 5.87 9.62
N SER A 36 -6.28 5.59 10.62
CA SER A 36 -4.83 5.48 10.48
C SER A 36 -4.36 4.05 10.74
N ARG A 37 -3.38 3.59 9.95
CA ARG A 37 -2.69 2.30 10.11
C ARG A 37 -1.75 2.26 11.33
N GLY A 38 -1.43 3.42 11.90
CA GLY A 38 -0.53 3.56 13.07
C GLY A 38 0.82 4.22 12.75
N PRO A 39 1.73 4.33 13.72
CA PRO A 39 3.01 5.02 13.54
C PRO A 39 3.91 4.36 12.48
N ASN A 40 4.62 5.18 11.72
CA ASN A 40 5.60 4.76 10.70
C ASN A 40 5.03 3.92 9.53
N THR A 41 3.72 3.96 9.30
CA THR A 41 3.02 3.20 8.22
C THR A 41 2.77 4.04 6.96
N GLN A 42 3.62 5.03 6.71
CA GLN A 42 3.50 5.87 5.52
C GLN A 42 3.65 4.99 4.28
N SER A 43 2.60 4.94 3.48
CA SER A 43 2.56 4.13 2.27
C SER A 43 2.69 4.96 1.02
N THR A 44 3.46 4.49 0.03
CA THR A 44 3.58 5.09 -1.31
C THR A 44 2.48 4.60 -2.26
N SER A 45 2.00 3.37 -2.06
CA SER A 45 1.03 2.70 -2.92
C SER A 45 0.31 1.59 -2.16
N HIS A 46 -0.83 1.15 -2.70
CA HIS A 46 -1.53 -0.02 -2.21
C HIS A 46 -2.13 -0.81 -3.38
N ALA A 47 -2.49 -2.07 -3.14
CA ALA A 47 -3.23 -2.90 -4.08
C ALA A 47 -4.09 -3.90 -3.34
N TYR A 48 -5.32 -4.04 -3.81
CA TYR A 48 -6.33 -4.91 -3.26
C TYR A 48 -6.34 -6.23 -4.03
N ASP A 49 -6.28 -7.35 -3.32
CA ASP A 49 -6.53 -8.66 -3.90
C ASP A 49 -7.99 -9.07 -3.67
N PRO A 50 -8.81 -9.18 -4.73
CA PRO A 50 -10.21 -9.57 -4.58
C PRO A 50 -10.41 -11.02 -4.14
N VAL A 51 -9.40 -11.89 -4.30
CA VAL A 51 -9.50 -13.30 -3.93
C VAL A 51 -9.34 -13.49 -2.43
N THR A 52 -8.32 -12.88 -1.83
CA THR A 52 -8.08 -12.94 -0.37
C THR A 52 -8.86 -11.88 0.41
N GLY A 53 -9.29 -10.79 -0.24
CA GLY A 53 -9.89 -9.64 0.45
C GLY A 53 -8.87 -8.78 1.21
N VAL A 54 -7.58 -8.94 0.91
CA VAL A 54 -6.48 -8.23 1.58
C VAL A 54 -6.02 -7.03 0.76
N LEU A 55 -5.84 -5.90 1.44
CA LEU A 55 -5.19 -4.72 0.91
C LEU A 55 -3.72 -4.71 1.36
N PHE A 56 -2.78 -4.66 0.42
CA PHE A 56 -1.34 -4.62 0.69
C PHE A 56 -0.81 -3.19 0.52
N TYR A 57 0.22 -2.83 1.29
CA TYR A 57 0.80 -1.48 1.36
C TYR A 57 2.32 -1.49 1.15
N ALA A 58 2.84 -0.51 0.41
CA ALA A 58 4.27 -0.27 0.26
C ALA A 58 4.76 0.72 1.33
N GLU A 59 5.21 0.22 2.49
CA GLU A 59 5.54 1.03 3.67
C GLU A 59 7.01 1.46 3.68
N VAL A 60 7.26 2.73 3.33
CA VAL A 60 8.63 3.26 3.17
C VAL A 60 9.37 3.48 4.48
N ASN A 61 8.66 3.83 5.55
CA ASN A 61 9.30 4.13 6.83
C ASN A 61 9.61 2.88 7.66
N ARG A 62 9.11 1.71 7.24
CA ARG A 62 9.32 0.42 7.90
C ARG A 62 10.15 -0.55 7.05
N ASN A 63 10.51 -0.16 5.83
CA ASN A 63 11.14 -1.03 4.84
C ASN A 63 10.34 -2.34 4.66
N SER A 64 9.02 -2.21 4.47
CA SER A 64 8.13 -3.37 4.54
C SER A 64 6.97 -3.32 3.56
N ILE A 65 6.38 -4.49 3.35
CA ILE A 65 5.08 -4.67 2.73
C ILE A 65 4.07 -4.90 3.86
N GLY A 66 3.18 -3.94 4.07
CA GLY A 66 2.08 -4.05 5.04
C GLY A 66 0.87 -4.78 4.45
N CYS A 67 -0.06 -5.20 5.30
CA CYS A 67 -1.33 -5.79 4.88
C CYS A 67 -2.49 -5.41 5.81
N TRP A 68 -3.71 -5.53 5.30
CA TRP A 68 -4.96 -5.42 6.06
C TRP A 68 -6.06 -6.27 5.42
N ASN A 69 -6.73 -7.11 6.20
CA ASN A 69 -7.93 -7.81 5.75
C ASN A 69 -9.13 -6.86 5.80
N THR A 70 -9.74 -6.57 4.64
CA THR A 70 -10.83 -5.59 4.52
C THR A 70 -12.12 -5.97 5.27
N ASN A 71 -12.24 -7.24 5.71
CA ASN A 71 -13.33 -7.71 6.57
C ASN A 71 -13.15 -7.32 8.06
N ARG A 72 -11.99 -6.78 8.42
CA ARG A 72 -11.69 -6.35 9.80
C ARG A 72 -11.78 -4.82 9.91
N PRO A 73 -12.17 -4.27 11.07
CA PRO A 73 -12.19 -2.82 11.27
C PRO A 73 -10.83 -2.16 10.94
N PHE A 74 -10.85 -0.98 10.32
CA PHE A 74 -9.64 -0.23 9.98
C PHE A 74 -9.04 0.42 11.24
N THR A 75 -8.35 -0.38 12.05
CA THR A 75 -7.65 0.05 13.27
C THR A 75 -6.19 -0.38 13.21
N PRO A 76 -5.26 0.32 13.90
CA PRO A 76 -3.85 -0.04 13.90
C PRO A 76 -3.58 -1.52 14.26
N ASP A 77 -4.37 -2.08 15.18
CA ASP A 77 -4.21 -3.46 15.64
C ASP A 77 -4.58 -4.52 14.60
N ASN A 78 -5.30 -4.15 13.53
CA ASN A 78 -5.69 -5.07 12.45
C ASN A 78 -4.77 -5.02 11.23
N HIS A 79 -3.64 -4.33 11.33
CA HIS A 79 -2.65 -4.23 10.26
C HIS A 79 -1.45 -5.13 10.56
N GLY A 80 -0.99 -5.84 9.53
CA GLY A 80 0.17 -6.74 9.60
C GLY A 80 1.30 -6.33 8.67
N ILE A 81 2.39 -7.08 8.74
CA ILE A 81 3.53 -7.00 7.82
C ILE A 81 3.73 -8.38 7.22
N VAL A 82 3.80 -8.46 5.89
CA VAL A 82 4.01 -9.72 5.15
C VAL A 82 5.46 -9.91 4.73
N HIS A 83 6.23 -8.82 4.66
CA HIS A 83 7.65 -8.86 4.35
C HIS A 83 8.32 -7.61 4.90
N LEU A 84 9.46 -7.77 5.58
CA LEU A 84 10.28 -6.69 6.11
C LEU A 84 11.73 -7.00 5.78
N ASP A 85 12.40 -6.08 5.10
CA ASP A 85 13.82 -6.24 4.75
C ASP A 85 14.52 -4.88 4.67
N ASN A 86 15.50 -4.66 5.56
CA ASN A 86 16.20 -3.39 5.68
C ASN A 86 17.29 -3.16 4.62
N GLU A 87 17.59 -4.15 3.78
CA GLU A 87 18.56 -4.03 2.69
C GLU A 87 17.89 -4.02 1.31
N GLU A 88 16.89 -4.87 1.12
CA GLU A 88 16.20 -5.05 -0.15
C GLU A 88 14.98 -4.14 -0.31
N MET A 89 14.33 -3.79 0.80
CA MET A 89 13.06 -3.04 0.83
C MET A 89 13.22 -1.61 1.37
N ILE A 90 14.38 -0.97 1.13
CA ILE A 90 14.70 0.40 1.60
C ILE A 90 13.68 1.45 1.13
N TYR A 91 13.14 1.29 -0.08
CA TYR A 91 12.10 2.18 -0.59
C TYR A 91 11.17 1.41 -1.53
N PRO A 92 10.13 0.74 -1.00
CA PRO A 92 9.08 0.16 -1.82
C PRO A 92 8.32 1.30 -2.51
N ALA A 93 8.60 1.49 -3.80
CA ALA A 93 8.14 2.65 -4.55
C ALA A 93 6.73 2.46 -5.10
N ASP A 94 6.40 1.25 -5.53
CA ASP A 94 5.06 0.88 -5.99
C ASP A 94 4.80 -0.62 -5.78
N LEU A 95 3.53 -1.00 -5.70
CA LEU A 95 3.09 -2.38 -5.72
C LEU A 95 1.84 -2.58 -6.57
N LYS A 96 1.68 -3.79 -7.11
CA LYS A 96 0.55 -4.22 -7.96
C LYS A 96 0.24 -5.69 -7.73
N ILE A 97 -0.99 -6.08 -8.03
CA ILE A 97 -1.41 -7.49 -8.03
C ILE A 97 -1.86 -7.81 -9.45
N ASP A 98 -1.29 -8.88 -10.02
CA ASP A 98 -1.65 -9.33 -11.37
C ASP A 98 -2.91 -10.19 -11.37
N SER A 99 -3.37 -10.58 -12.57
CA SER A 99 -4.57 -11.42 -12.73
C SER A 99 -4.44 -12.83 -12.17
N GLU A 100 -3.23 -13.29 -11.87
CA GLU A 100 -2.96 -14.59 -11.26
C GLU A 100 -2.91 -14.50 -9.72
N GLY A 101 -3.09 -13.31 -9.16
CA GLY A 101 -3.01 -13.06 -7.72
C GLY A 101 -1.58 -13.00 -7.20
N ASN A 102 -0.59 -12.72 -8.05
CA ASN A 102 0.77 -12.43 -7.58
C ASN A 102 0.91 -10.95 -7.24
N LEU A 103 1.39 -10.70 -6.02
CA LEU A 103 1.84 -9.40 -5.55
C LEU A 103 3.26 -9.12 -6.08
N TRP A 104 3.41 -7.98 -6.74
CA TRP A 104 4.66 -7.46 -7.28
C TRP A 104 4.99 -6.15 -6.59
N VAL A 105 6.24 -6.00 -6.15
CA VAL A 105 6.73 -4.77 -5.51
C VAL A 105 8.04 -4.34 -6.14
N ILE A 106 8.12 -3.08 -6.55
CA ILE A 106 9.38 -2.47 -6.95
C ILE A 106 9.98 -1.72 -5.75
N SER A 107 11.22 -2.06 -5.42
CA SER A 107 11.99 -1.39 -4.37
C SER A 107 13.24 -0.76 -4.96
N ASN A 108 13.64 0.39 -4.42
CA ASN A 108 14.86 1.05 -4.80
C ASN A 108 15.55 1.74 -3.62
N ARG A 109 16.58 2.52 -3.92
CA ARG A 109 17.37 3.28 -2.92
C ARG A 109 17.19 4.79 -3.05
N LEU A 110 15.97 5.24 -3.38
CA LEU A 110 15.65 6.66 -3.59
C LEU A 110 16.11 7.55 -2.43
N PRO A 111 15.88 7.22 -1.13
CA PRO A 111 16.36 8.05 -0.03
C PRO A 111 17.89 8.21 -0.03
N ILE A 112 18.63 7.14 -0.33
CA ILE A 112 20.11 7.18 -0.41
C ILE A 112 20.54 8.07 -1.58
N TRP A 113 19.88 7.98 -2.73
CA TRP A 113 20.19 8.83 -3.88
C TRP A 113 19.89 10.31 -3.64
N ILE A 114 18.82 10.64 -2.90
CA ILE A 114 18.45 12.03 -2.59
C ILE A 114 19.41 12.65 -1.56
N TYR A 115 19.79 11.90 -0.53
CA TYR A 115 20.53 12.42 0.63
C TYR A 115 22.01 12.04 0.67
N SER A 116 22.48 11.22 -0.26
CA SER A 116 23.87 10.74 -0.33
C SER A 116 24.27 10.37 -1.76
N ARG A 117 25.44 9.77 -1.93
CA ARG A 117 25.91 9.25 -3.21
C ARG A 117 25.51 7.78 -3.35
N LEU A 118 24.70 7.49 -4.36
CA LEU A 118 24.33 6.13 -4.71
C LEU A 118 25.56 5.34 -5.19
N ASN A 119 25.82 4.17 -4.59
CA ASN A 119 26.86 3.27 -5.08
C ASN A 119 26.37 2.53 -6.33
N THR A 120 26.96 2.83 -7.48
CA THR A 120 26.55 2.27 -8.78
C THR A 120 26.99 0.81 -8.98
N THR A 121 27.86 0.28 -8.12
CA THR A 121 28.25 -1.14 -8.17
C THR A 121 27.27 -2.06 -7.44
N ASP A 122 26.38 -1.51 -6.60
CA ASP A 122 25.42 -2.28 -5.83
C ASP A 122 24.08 -2.44 -6.58
N VAL A 123 23.27 -3.42 -6.17
CA VAL A 123 21.91 -3.62 -6.68
C VAL A 123 20.97 -2.55 -6.11
N ASN A 124 20.70 -1.51 -6.90
CA ASN A 124 19.93 -0.34 -6.45
C ASN A 124 18.42 -0.41 -6.72
N TYR A 125 17.98 -1.34 -7.57
CA TYR A 125 16.59 -1.56 -7.93
C TYR A 125 16.28 -3.05 -7.86
N ARG A 126 15.13 -3.41 -7.30
CA ARG A 126 14.68 -4.79 -7.14
C ARG A 126 13.20 -4.91 -7.50
N ILE A 127 12.82 -6.06 -8.04
CA ILE A 127 11.43 -6.47 -8.18
C ILE A 127 11.24 -7.71 -7.33
N TRP A 128 10.38 -7.60 -6.32
CA TRP A 128 9.98 -8.70 -5.45
C TRP A 128 8.62 -9.24 -5.91
N ARG A 129 8.43 -10.57 -5.82
CA ARG A 129 7.18 -11.24 -6.19
C ARG A 129 6.82 -12.34 -5.21
N GLN A 130 5.54 -12.39 -4.82
CA GLN A 130 4.95 -13.53 -4.12
C GLN A 130 3.45 -13.64 -4.45
N SER A 131 2.86 -14.83 -4.34
CA SER A 131 1.41 -14.98 -4.32
C SER A 131 0.80 -14.18 -3.15
N ALA A 132 -0.24 -13.39 -3.41
CA ALA A 132 -0.94 -12.62 -2.37
C ALA A 132 -1.47 -13.53 -1.24
N PHE A 133 -2.04 -14.68 -1.62
CA PHE A 133 -2.46 -15.71 -0.66
C PHE A 133 -1.32 -16.15 0.25
N ARG A 134 -0.15 -16.50 -0.31
CA ARG A 134 1.01 -16.92 0.48
C ARG A 134 1.60 -15.79 1.32
N ALA A 135 1.54 -14.56 0.84
CA ALA A 135 2.02 -13.40 1.59
C ALA A 135 1.16 -13.14 2.84
N ALA A 136 -0.16 -13.29 2.73
CA ALA A 136 -1.08 -13.10 3.85
C ALA A 136 -1.16 -14.29 4.82
N ALA A 137 -0.89 -15.51 4.34
CA ALA A 137 -1.02 -16.73 5.13
C ALA A 137 -0.24 -16.69 6.46
N GLY A 138 -0.89 -17.08 7.56
CA GLY A 138 -0.28 -17.08 8.90
C GLY A 138 -0.04 -15.69 9.50
N THR A 139 -0.52 -14.62 8.86
CA THR A 139 -0.49 -13.25 9.41
C THR A 139 -1.86 -12.86 9.97
N ILE A 140 -1.94 -11.70 10.62
CA ILE A 140 -3.21 -11.12 11.04
C ILE A 140 -4.14 -10.75 9.85
N CYS A 141 -3.61 -10.75 8.63
CA CYS A 141 -4.36 -10.38 7.43
C CYS A 141 -5.01 -11.58 6.73
N GLU A 142 -4.80 -12.81 7.23
CA GLU A 142 -5.55 -13.98 6.77
C GLU A 142 -7.05 -13.88 7.09
#